data_AF-A0A8H5NN01-F1
#
_entry.id   AF-A0A8H5NN01-F1
#
_cell.length_a   1.000
_cell.length_b   1.000
_cell.length_c   1.000
_cell.angle_alpha   90.00
_cell.angle_beta   90.00
_cell.angle_gamma   90.00
#
_symmetry.space_group_name_H-M   'P 1'
#
loop_
_entity.id
_entity.type
_entity.pdbx_description
1 polymer ?
#
loop_
_entity_poly.entity_id
_entity_poly.type
_entity_poly.pdbx_seq_one_letter_code
_entity_poly.pdbx_strand_id
1 'polypeptide(L)' 'MCGIFGYINYLVEKDRKFILDTLVNGHLLQTGLSRLEYRGYDSAGLAIDGDKKKEVLAFKE' A
#
# COMPACT_ATOMS: atom_id res chain seq x y z
N MET A 1 16.51 8.80 2.34
CA MET A 1 15.45 8.72 3.38
C MET A 1 14.59 7.51 3.07
N CYS A 2 13.84 6.94 4.03
CA CYS A 2 12.91 5.83 3.79
C CYS A 2 11.51 6.23 4.26
N GLY A 3 10.47 5.95 3.50
CA GLY A 3 9.08 6.18 3.85
C GLY A 3 8.35 4.86 3.83
N ILE A 4 7.93 4.37 5.00
CA ILE A 4 7.23 3.08 5.11
C ILE A 4 5.80 3.36 5.54
N PHE A 5 4.85 2.77 4.82
CA PHE A 5 3.44 2.83 5.13
C PHE A 5 2.84 1.42 5.02
N GLY A 6 1.89 1.10 5.89
CA GLY A 6 1.25 -0.21 5.94
C GLY A 6 -0.20 -0.09 6.36
N TYR A 7 -1.05 -0.91 5.75
CA TYR A 7 -2.47 -0.99 6.02
C TYR A 7 -2.83 -2.42 6.44
N ILE A 8 -3.55 -2.55 7.56
CA ILE A 8 -4.01 -3.85 8.08
C ILE A 8 -5.50 -3.70 8.43
N ASN A 9 -6.33 -4.55 7.83
CA ASN A 9 -7.74 -4.71 8.20
C ASN A 9 -7.92 -6.02 8.99
N TYR A 10 -8.65 -5.95 10.11
CA TYR A 10 -8.97 -7.12 10.93
C TYR A 10 -10.48 -7.26 11.09
N LEU A 11 -11.03 -8.41 10.68
CA LEU A 11 -12.48 -8.70 10.67
C LEU A 11 -13.34 -7.68 9.91
N VAL A 12 -12.74 -6.94 8.98
CA VAL A 12 -13.45 -6.00 8.10
C VAL A 12 -13.17 -6.41 6.67
N GLU A 13 -14.23 -6.84 5.97
CA GLU A 13 -14.16 -7.12 4.54
C GLU A 13 -13.94 -5.81 3.79
N LYS A 14 -12.88 -5.77 2.98
CA LYS A 14 -12.52 -4.65 2.11
C LYS A 14 -12.10 -5.21 0.77
N ASP A 15 -12.52 -4.54 -0.29
CA ASP A 15 -12.09 -4.88 -1.64
C ASP A 15 -10.58 -4.66 -1.79
N ARG A 16 -9.92 -5.53 -2.57
CA ARG A 16 -8.49 -5.37 -2.90
C ARG A 16 -8.21 -3.99 -3.52
N LYS A 17 -9.16 -3.44 -4.29
CA LYS A 17 -9.07 -2.08 -4.84
C LYS A 17 -8.99 -1.03 -3.72
N PHE A 18 -9.80 -1.16 -2.67
CA PHE A 18 -9.76 -0.24 -1.53
C PHE A 18 -8.42 -0.31 -0.79
N ILE A 19 -7.88 -1.52 -0.62
CA ILE A 19 -6.56 -1.74 0.01
C ILE A 19 -5.45 -1.10 -0.83
N LEU A 20 -5.46 -1.36 -2.15
CA LEU A 20 -4.50 -0.81 -3.10
C LEU A 20 -4.58 0.72 -3.19
N ASP A 21 -5.80 1.26 -3.30
CA ASP A 21 -5.99 2.71 -3.23
C ASP A 21 -5.42 3.20 -1.92
N THR A 22 -5.80 2.69 -0.75
CA THR A 22 -5.27 3.17 0.54
C THR A 22 -3.73 3.15 0.65
N LEU A 23 -3.07 2.15 0.07
CA LEU A 23 -1.60 2.01 0.11
C LEU A 23 -0.88 2.96 -0.86
N VAL A 24 -1.40 3.11 -2.08
CA VAL A 24 -0.79 3.91 -3.16
C VAL A 24 -1.36 5.34 -3.18
N ASN A 25 -2.68 5.42 -3.26
CA ASN A 25 -3.47 6.64 -3.38
C ASN A 25 -4.04 7.10 -2.03
N GLY A 26 -3.73 8.33 -1.64
CA GLY A 26 -4.39 8.91 -0.47
C GLY A 26 -5.86 9.22 -0.72
N HIS A 27 -6.77 8.24 -0.72
CA HIS A 27 -8.19 8.51 -0.93
C HIS A 27 -8.80 9.15 0.33
N LEU A 28 -9.12 10.43 0.19
CA LEU A 28 -9.84 11.39 1.03
C LEU A 28 -9.49 11.55 2.52
N LEU A 29 -8.93 10.55 3.22
CA LEU A 29 -8.62 10.66 4.66
C LEU A 29 -7.38 9.88 5.13
N GLN A 30 -6.67 9.12 4.27
CA GLN A 30 -5.54 8.30 4.72
C GLN A 30 -4.27 8.49 3.87
N THR A 31 -3.15 8.62 4.56
CA THR A 31 -1.79 8.91 4.09
C THR A 31 -1.22 7.74 3.27
N GLY A 32 -0.88 7.92 1.99
CA GLY A 32 -0.23 6.89 1.16
C GLY A 32 1.20 7.26 0.75
N LEU A 33 1.81 6.46 -0.14
CA LEU A 33 3.16 6.68 -0.67
C LEU A 33 3.34 8.07 -1.31
N SER A 34 2.32 8.60 -1.99
CA SER A 34 2.40 9.91 -2.65
C SER A 34 2.55 11.10 -1.70
N ARG A 35 2.19 10.96 -0.41
CA ARG A 35 2.50 12.01 0.59
C ARG A 35 3.94 11.95 1.07
N LEU A 36 4.63 10.84 0.81
CA LEU A 36 6.04 10.65 1.12
C LEU A 36 6.90 11.09 -0.08
N GLU A 37 6.43 10.98 -1.32
CA GLU A 37 7.15 11.38 -2.55
C GLU A 37 7.81 12.76 -2.50
N TYR A 38 7.27 13.74 -1.76
CA TYR A 38 7.91 15.04 -1.54
C TYR A 38 9.33 14.94 -0.94
N ARG A 39 9.68 13.83 -0.28
CA ARG A 39 11.02 13.55 0.25
C ARG A 39 12.02 13.05 -0.79
N GLY A 40 11.61 12.84 -2.05
CA GLY A 40 12.47 12.40 -3.15
C GLY A 40 12.98 10.98 -2.94
N TYR A 41 12.15 9.98 -3.27
CA TYR A 41 12.56 8.57 -3.27
C TYR A 41 12.90 8.12 -4.69
N ASP A 42 14.03 7.44 -4.86
CA ASP A 42 14.47 6.88 -6.16
C ASP A 42 13.75 5.56 -6.53
N SER A 43 13.01 4.96 -5.59
CA SER A 43 12.26 3.72 -5.83
C SER A 43 11.09 3.57 -4.86
N ALA A 44 10.09 2.80 -5.27
CA ALA A 44 8.91 2.47 -4.50
C ALA A 44 8.65 0.97 -4.51
N GLY A 45 7.99 0.46 -3.47
CA GLY A 45 7.65 -0.95 -3.39
C GLY A 45 6.38 -1.17 -2.58
N LEU A 46 5.61 -2.19 -2.97
CA LEU A 46 4.34 -2.57 -2.36
C LEU A 46 4.27 -4.09 -2.23
N ALA A 47 3.74 -4.58 -1.12
CA ALA A 47 3.42 -5.99 -0.94
C ALA A 47 1.95 -6.14 -0.55
N ILE A 48 1.24 -7.06 -1.22
CA ILE A 48 -0.18 -7.38 -0.97
C ILE A 48 -0.38 -8.89 -0.93
N ASP A 49 -1.42 -9.34 -0.24
CA ASP A 49 -1.82 -10.74 -0.29
C ASP A 49 -2.51 -11.08 -1.63
N GLY A 50 -2.11 -12.22 -2.21
CA GLY A 50 -2.65 -12.81 -3.42
C GLY A 50 -3.99 -13.52 -3.22
N ASP A 51 -4.46 -14.22 -4.24
CA ASP A 51 -5.75 -14.93 -4.18
C ASP A 51 -5.66 -16.23 -3.38
N LYS A 52 -4.45 -16.78 -3.20
CA LYS A 52 -4.23 -18.00 -2.40
C LYS A 52 -3.79 -17.66 -0.98
N LYS A 53 -4.14 -18.54 -0.04
CA LYS A 53 -3.63 -18.46 1.33
C LYS A 53 -2.09 -18.50 1.33
N LYS A 54 -1.47 -17.53 2.02
CA LYS A 54 -0.01 -17.33 2.12
C LYS A 54 0.69 -16.94 0.81
N GLU A 55 -0.05 -16.53 -0.21
CA GLU A 55 0.53 -15.92 -1.39
C GLU A 55 0.70 -14.42 -1.14
N VAL A 56 1.93 -13.93 -1.32
CA VAL A 56 2.24 -12.51 -1.21
C VAL A 56 2.78 -12.06 -2.56
N LEU A 57 2.17 -11.03 -3.13
CA LEU A 57 2.59 -10.38 -4.36
C LEU A 57 3.35 -9.11 -3.99
N ALA A 58 4.64 -9.09 -4.30
CA ALA A 58 5.50 -7.93 -4.11
C ALA A 58 5.78 -7.26 -5.46
N PHE A 59 5.53 -5.96 -5.52
CA PHE A 59 5.77 -5.10 -6.68
C PHE A 59 6.81 -4.06 -6.31
N LYS A 60 7.72 -3.78 -7.24
CA LYS A 60 8.75 -2.76 -7.11
C LYS A 60 8.76 -1.92 -8.38
N GLU A 61 8.92 -0.61 -8.20
CA GLU A 61 9.25 0.35 -9.25
C GLU A 61 10.74 0.71 -9.18
#